data_AF-A0A402AGI8-F1
#
_entry.id   AF-A0A402AGI8-F1
#
_cell.length_a   1.000
_cell.length_b   1.000
_cell.length_c   1.000
_cell.angle_alpha   90.00
_cell.angle_beta   90.00
_cell.angle_gamma   90.00
#
_symmetry.space_group_name_H-M   'P 1'
#
loop_
_entity.id
_entity.type
_entity.pdbx_description
1 polymer ?
#
loop_
_entity_poly.entity_id
_entity_poly.type
_entity_poly.pdbx_seq_one_letter_code
_entity_poly.pdbx_strand_id
1 'polypeptide(L)' 'MAESAIAAIQRQQIEIAIGELLLTSDFYMRQSTTERIRHLISHADHSLDIHKFSEVAQDELRELNLLPDN' A
#
# COMPACT_ATOMS: atom_id res chain seq x y z
N MET A 1 -15.66 9.24 -6.95
CA MET A 1 -15.04 10.58 -6.90
C MET A 1 -13.75 10.49 -7.69
N ALA A 2 -13.38 11.53 -8.45
CA ALA A 2 -12.12 11.49 -9.20
C ALA A 2 -10.93 11.52 -8.21
N GLU A 3 -9.99 10.59 -8.36
CA GLU A 3 -8.76 10.54 -7.58
C GLU A 3 -7.96 11.85 -7.79
N SER A 4 -7.51 12.45 -6.70
CA SER A 4 -6.64 13.63 -6.78
C SER A 4 -5.26 13.27 -7.31
N ALA A 5 -4.54 14.25 -7.88
CA ALA A 5 -3.14 14.02 -8.31
C ALA A 5 -2.24 13.59 -7.13
N ILE A 6 -2.55 14.04 -5.92
CA ILE A 6 -1.83 13.66 -4.69
C ILE A 6 -2.12 12.20 -4.34
N ALA A 7 -3.38 11.78 -4.39
CA ALA A 7 -3.77 10.39 -4.17
C ALA A 7 -3.10 9.44 -5.17
N ALA A 8 -3.01 9.82 -6.44
CA ALA A 8 -2.29 9.03 -7.45
C ALA A 8 -0.80 8.86 -7.14
N ILE A 9 -0.14 9.90 -6.62
CA ILE A 9 1.27 9.84 -6.18
C ILE A 9 1.40 8.93 -4.95
N GLN A 10 0.52 9.09 -3.96
CA GLN A 10 0.53 8.24 -2.75
C GLN A 10 0.28 6.78 -3.09
N ARG A 11 -0.63 6.48 -4.03
CA ARG A 11 -0.85 5.13 -4.57
C ARG A 11 0.43 4.53 -5.11
N GLN A 12 1.16 5.28 -5.94
CA GLN A 12 2.43 4.82 -6.50
C GLN A 12 3.49 4.58 -5.41
N GLN A 13 3.56 5.43 -4.38
CA GLN A 13 4.48 5.22 -3.25
C GLN A 13 4.15 3.95 -2.45
N ILE A 14 2.86 3.67 -2.24
CA ILE A 14 2.39 2.46 -1.58
C ILE A 14 2.73 1.23 -2.43
N GLU A 15 2.49 1.26 -3.75
CA GLU A 15 2.85 0.15 -4.65
C GLU A 15 4.36 -0.14 -4.65
N ILE A 16 5.19 0.90 -4.67
CA ILE A 16 6.65 0.73 -4.57
C ILE A 16 7.02 0.06 -3.25
N ALA A 17 6.44 0.49 -2.13
CA ALA A 17 6.69 -0.08 -0.81
C ALA A 17 6.25 -1.56 -0.72
N ILE A 18 5.14 -1.93 -1.37
CA ILE A 18 4.71 -3.33 -1.46
C ILE A 18 5.68 -4.14 -2.32
N GLY A 19 6.13 -3.60 -3.46
CA GLY A 19 7.17 -4.24 -4.27
C GLY A 19 8.46 -4.49 -3.48
N GLU A 20 8.87 -3.52 -2.66
CA GLU A 20 10.00 -3.70 -1.73
C GLU A 20 9.73 -4.81 -0.71
N LEU A 21 8.53 -4.87 -0.12
CA LEU A 21 8.15 -5.90 0.85
C LEU A 21 8.26 -7.31 0.23
N LEU A 22 7.74 -7.49 -0.99
CA LEU A 22 7.75 -8.75 -1.72
C LEU A 22 9.16 -9.25 -2.05
N LEU A 23 10.07 -8.33 -2.37
CA LEU A 23 11.46 -8.64 -2.71
C LEU A 23 12.36 -8.79 -1.48
N THR A 24 11.90 -8.42 -0.30
CA THR A 24 12.67 -8.47 0.94
C THR A 24 12.45 -9.78 1.68
N SER A 25 13.52 -10.53 1.92
CA SER A 25 13.49 -11.77 2.71
C SER A 25 13.91 -11.59 4.17
N ASP A 26 14.60 -10.51 4.51
CA ASP A 26 15.02 -10.22 5.88
C ASP A 26 13.82 -9.82 6.76
N PHE A 27 13.69 -10.46 7.92
CA PHE A 27 12.55 -10.27 8.81
C PHE A 27 12.39 -8.83 9.32
N TYR A 28 13.48 -8.19 9.75
CA TYR A 28 13.42 -6.85 10.32
C TYR A 28 13.16 -5.81 9.24
N MET A 29 13.73 -5.99 8.06
CA MET A 29 13.45 -5.13 6.91
C MET A 29 12.00 -5.28 6.45
N ARG A 30 11.46 -6.51 6.37
CA ARG A 30 10.04 -6.74 6.09
C ARG A 30 9.16 -6.02 7.12
N GLN A 31 9.46 -6.14 8.41
CA GLN A 31 8.70 -5.46 9.46
C GLN A 31 8.73 -3.94 9.28
N SER A 32 9.91 -3.36 9.03
CA SER A 32 10.06 -1.92 8.78
C SER A 32 9.27 -1.45 7.55
N THR A 33 9.31 -2.20 6.46
CA THR A 33 8.56 -1.89 5.23
C THR A 33 7.06 -1.97 5.47
N THR A 34 6.59 -2.98 6.21
CA THR A 34 5.18 -3.11 6.60
C THR A 34 4.72 -1.89 7.39
N GLU A 35 5.46 -1.43 8.40
CA GLU A 35 5.10 -0.22 9.15
C GLU A 35 5.07 1.03 8.26
N ARG A 36 6.00 1.13 7.29
CA ARG A 36 5.99 2.22 6.30
C ARG A 36 4.71 2.20 5.46
N ILE A 37 4.27 1.02 5.00
CA ILE A 37 3.02 0.87 4.24
C ILE A 37 1.83 1.29 5.11
N ARG A 38 1.76 0.86 6.38
CA ARG A 38 0.68 1.28 7.30
C ARG A 38 0.64 2.80 7.48
N HIS A 39 1.81 3.42 7.64
CA HIS A 39 1.92 4.86 7.78
C HIS A 39 1.45 5.60 6.51
N LEU A 40 1.84 5.14 5.33
CA LEU A 40 1.42 5.75 4.06
C LEU A 40 -0.10 5.66 3.86
N ILE A 41 -0.70 4.51 4.19
CA ILE A 41 -2.15 4.31 4.09
C ILE A 41 -2.92 5.15 5.11
N SER A 42 -2.44 5.24 6.35
CA SER A 42 -3.13 6.01 7.39
C SER A 42 -3.14 7.52 7.12
N HIS A 43 -2.19 8.02 6.32
CA HIS A 43 -2.09 9.41 5.89
C HIS A 43 -2.48 9.61 4.42
N ALA A 44 -3.04 8.57 3.79
CA ALA A 44 -3.48 8.68 2.41
C ALA A 44 -4.62 9.69 2.29
N ASP A 45 -4.63 10.41 1.17
CA ASP A 45 -5.73 11.28 0.83
C ASP A 45 -7.02 10.45 0.69
N HIS A 46 -8.13 11.02 1.17
CA HIS A 46 -9.44 10.39 1.17
C HIS A 46 -9.97 10.01 -0.24
N SER A 47 -9.39 10.59 -1.31
CA SER A 47 -9.74 10.23 -2.68
C SER A 47 -8.91 9.07 -3.25
N LEU A 48 -8.02 8.47 -2.45
CA LEU A 48 -7.24 7.29 -2.82
C LEU A 48 -8.19 6.13 -3.15
N ASP A 49 -8.12 5.69 -4.40
CA ASP A 49 -8.96 4.61 -4.90
C ASP A 49 -8.22 3.27 -4.81
N ILE A 50 -8.66 2.43 -3.87
CA ILE A 50 -8.04 1.14 -3.59
C ILE A 50 -8.15 0.16 -4.78
N HIS A 51 -9.12 0.35 -5.67
CA HIS A 51 -9.31 -0.52 -6.84
C HIS A 51 -8.31 -0.24 -7.96
N LYS A 52 -7.55 0.86 -7.86
CA LYS A 52 -6.49 1.21 -8.81
C LYS A 52 -5.11 0.68 -8.42
N PHE A 53 -4.99 0.04 -7.26
CA PHE A 53 -3.81 -0.76 -6.96
C PHE A 53 -3.75 -1.98 -7.89
N SER A 54 -2.55 -2.39 -8.28
CA SER A 54 -2.35 -3.69 -8.94
C SER A 54 -2.95 -4.84 -8.12
N GLU A 55 -3.35 -5.93 -8.77
CA GLU A 55 -3.95 -7.09 -8.09
C GLU A 55 -3.04 -7.63 -6.98
N VAL A 56 -1.75 -7.76 -7.27
CA VAL A 56 -0.73 -8.19 -6.29
C VAL A 56 -0.68 -7.24 -5.09
N ALA A 57 -0.75 -5.92 -5.32
CA ALA A 57 -0.74 -4.95 -4.23
C ALA A 57 -2.02 -5.04 -3.38
N GLN A 58 -3.18 -5.29 -3.99
CA GLN A 58 -4.42 -5.49 -3.24
C GLN A 58 -4.35 -6.73 -2.36
N ASP A 59 -3.80 -7.83 -2.88
CA ASP A 59 -3.67 -9.08 -2.13
C ASP A 59 -2.75 -8.91 -0.92
N GLU A 60 -1.56 -8.34 -1.12
CA GLU A 60 -0.62 -8.06 -0.01
C GLU A 60 -1.24 -7.11 1.04
N LEU A 61 -1.99 -6.10 0.61
CA LEU A 61 -2.65 -5.20 1.55
C LEU A 61 -3.76 -5.89 2.35
N ARG A 62 -4.48 -6.86 1.77
CA ARG A 62 -5.44 -7.71 2.50
C ARG A 62 -4.72 -8.62 3.50
N GLU A 63 -3.64 -9.28 3.09
CA GLU A 63 -2.83 -10.11 4.00
C GLU A 63 -2.30 -9.32 5.20
N LEU A 64 -1.95 -8.04 4.98
CA LEU A 64 -1.52 -7.12 6.03
C LEU A 64 -2.68 -6.53 6.86
N ASN A 65 -3.94 -6.89 6.56
CA ASN A 65 -5.17 -6.35 7.17
C ASN A 65 -5.30 -4.82 7.01
N LEU A 66 -4.82 -4.28 5.89
CA LEU A 66 -4.85 -2.85 5.56
C LEU A 66 -5.97 -2.49 4.59
N LEU A 67 -6.59 -3.50 3.98
CA LEU A 67 -7.85 -3.38 3.25
C LEU A 67 -8.88 -4.32 3.88
N PRO A 68 -10.17 -3.98 3.83
CA PRO A 68 -11.21 -4.90 4.25
C PRO A 68 -11.15 -6.18 3.40
N ASP A 69 -11.33 -7.33 4.07
CA ASP A 69 -11.58 -8.59 3.39
C ASP A 69 -12.93 -8.47 2.65
N ASN A 70 -12.93 -8.79 1.36
CA ASN A 70 -14.12 -8.77 0.52
C ASN A 70 -15.15 -9.82 0.97
#